data_AF-A0A963EPA0-F1
#
_entry.id   AF-A0A963EPA0-F1
#
_cell.length_a   1.000
_cell.length_b   1.000
_cell.length_c   1.000
_cell.angle_alpha   90.00
_cell.angle_beta   90.00
_cell.angle_gamma   90.00
#
_symmetry.space_group_name_H-M   'P 1'
#
loop_
_entity.id
_entity.type
_entity.pdbx_description
1 polymer ?
#
loop_
_entity_poly.entity_id
_entity_poly.type
_entity_poly.pdbx_seq_one_letter_code
_entity_poly.pdbx_strand_id
1 'polypeptide(L)'
;MPLLRFSCTDFRCLDRVSFEPHPRFSLIAGPNASGKTSLLEGIAYLGRGRSFRNASASDLVQHGAEGFLVQGEVHTGSGRQRVGVRNGRAGLEFSIDGDGQGGLSALVDILPLQLIDPEVHQLVAGAPEERRRFLEWMTFHVEQGYLDVWRRFRRALKQRNASLRSGGKALDSWDRKFVETALAVDAARKRVLLGGIPVLGSTAGTLLGADVTFEYKQGWSVDADLVEQLQSARQRDLVSGTTSIGPHRADLRLRVDERVAKRLVSRGQQKLLACSMVLGSVAVVAD
;
A
#
# COMPACT_ATOMS: atom_id res chain seq x y z
N MET A 1 -9.71 10.93 -9.64
CA MET A 1 -10.82 10.07 -10.09
C MET A 1 -11.87 9.97 -8.99
N PRO A 2 -12.99 10.71 -9.05
CA PRO A 2 -14.01 10.63 -8.02
C PRO A 2 -14.82 9.33 -8.11
N LEU A 3 -15.15 8.76 -6.96
CA LEU A 3 -16.26 7.85 -6.81
C LEU A 3 -17.55 8.64 -7.12
N LEU A 4 -18.34 8.18 -8.07
CA LEU A 4 -19.60 8.80 -8.49
C LEU A 4 -20.80 8.19 -7.74
N ARG A 5 -20.74 6.90 -7.48
CA ARG A 5 -21.76 6.16 -6.74
C ARG A 5 -21.13 5.08 -5.89
N PHE A 6 -21.70 4.85 -4.72
CA PHE A 6 -21.38 3.72 -3.85
C PHE A 6 -22.64 2.93 -3.54
N SER A 7 -22.52 1.61 -3.45
CA SER A 7 -23.52 0.76 -2.82
C SER A 7 -22.90 -0.45 -2.15
N CYS A 8 -23.52 -0.91 -1.06
CA CYS A 8 -23.19 -2.19 -0.45
C CYS A 8 -24.44 -2.92 0.04
N THR A 9 -24.33 -4.24 0.08
CA THR A 9 -25.35 -5.16 0.59
C THR A 9 -24.67 -6.21 1.47
N ASP A 10 -25.29 -6.52 2.61
CA ASP A 10 -24.84 -7.53 3.58
C ASP A 10 -23.41 -7.33 4.10
N PHE A 11 -22.98 -6.07 4.25
CA PHE A 11 -21.60 -5.72 4.62
C PHE A 11 -21.53 -5.17 6.06
N ARG A 12 -20.88 -5.92 6.97
CA ARG A 12 -20.76 -5.59 8.40
C ARG A 12 -22.15 -5.41 9.03
N CYS A 13 -22.47 -4.19 9.46
CA CYS A 13 -23.77 -3.82 10.02
C CYS A 13 -24.65 -3.08 8.99
N LEU A 14 -24.26 -3.08 7.71
CA LEU A 14 -24.96 -2.41 6.62
C LEU A 14 -25.74 -3.45 5.79
N ASP A 15 -27.06 -3.49 6.00
CA ASP A 15 -27.99 -4.31 5.22
C ASP A 15 -28.01 -3.88 3.75
N ARG A 16 -28.45 -2.64 3.49
CA ARG A 16 -28.41 -2.06 2.15
C ARG A 16 -28.16 -0.57 2.21
N VAL A 17 -27.08 -0.13 1.56
CA VAL A 17 -26.74 1.29 1.44
C VAL A 17 -26.47 1.61 -0.03
N SER A 18 -27.00 2.73 -0.53
CA SER A 18 -26.58 3.32 -1.80
C SER A 18 -26.63 4.84 -1.71
N PHE A 19 -25.58 5.50 -2.18
CA PHE A 19 -25.53 6.95 -2.23
C PHE A 19 -24.58 7.45 -3.32
N GLU A 20 -24.75 8.71 -3.70
CA GLU A 20 -23.88 9.43 -4.62
C GLU A 20 -23.06 10.43 -3.80
N PRO A 21 -21.75 10.18 -3.57
CA PRO A 21 -20.90 11.15 -2.90
C PRO A 21 -20.81 12.43 -3.73
N HIS A 22 -20.76 13.57 -3.04
CA HIS A 22 -20.50 14.84 -3.69
C HIS A 22 -19.07 14.86 -4.27
N PRO A 23 -18.82 15.41 -5.47
CA PRO A 23 -17.53 15.32 -6.18
C PRO A 23 -16.33 15.88 -5.43
N ARG A 24 -16.54 16.75 -4.45
CA ARG A 24 -15.46 17.40 -3.68
C ARG A 24 -15.33 16.86 -2.25
N PHE A 25 -16.44 16.75 -1.54
CA PHE A 25 -16.45 16.47 -0.11
C PHE A 25 -17.81 15.95 0.32
N SER A 26 -17.82 14.84 1.06
CA SER A 26 -19.02 14.25 1.65
C SER A 26 -18.81 14.07 3.15
N LEU A 27 -19.75 14.55 3.96
CA LEU A 27 -19.75 14.36 5.42
C LEU A 27 -20.68 13.20 5.79
N ILE A 28 -20.13 12.18 6.45
CA ILE A 28 -20.89 11.08 7.02
C ILE A 28 -20.97 11.30 8.54
N ALA A 29 -22.15 11.63 9.04
CA ALA A 29 -22.39 11.93 10.45
C ALA A 29 -23.47 11.01 11.04
N GLY A 30 -23.45 10.87 12.37
CA GLY A 30 -24.40 10.03 13.10
C GLY A 30 -23.82 9.52 14.44
N PRO A 31 -24.63 8.85 15.27
CA PRO A 31 -24.21 8.32 16.56
C PRO A 31 -23.06 7.32 16.45
N ASN A 32 -22.33 7.09 17.54
CA ASN A 32 -21.33 6.01 17.59
C ASN A 32 -21.99 4.66 17.28
N ALA A 33 -21.23 3.74 16.69
CA ALA A 33 -21.70 2.43 16.23
C ALA A 33 -22.81 2.44 15.15
N SER A 34 -23.17 3.59 14.56
CA SER A 34 -24.18 3.67 13.48
C SER A 34 -23.70 3.18 12.09
N GLY A 35 -22.56 2.49 12.01
CA GLY A 35 -22.02 1.99 10.73
C GLY A 35 -21.17 2.97 9.92
N LYS A 36 -20.89 4.19 10.40
CA LYS A 36 -20.06 5.19 9.66
C LYS A 36 -18.72 4.63 9.19
N THR A 37 -18.01 3.94 10.07
CA THR A 37 -16.71 3.36 9.71
C THR A 37 -16.86 2.12 8.84
N SER A 38 -17.96 1.37 8.96
CA SER A 38 -18.28 0.26 8.04
C SER A 38 -18.54 0.78 6.64
N LEU A 39 -19.16 1.95 6.50
CA LEU A 39 -19.36 2.62 5.21
C LEU A 39 -18.02 3.01 4.57
N LEU A 40 -17.14 3.65 5.34
CA LEU A 40 -15.77 3.95 4.89
C LEU A 40 -14.96 2.67 4.58
N GLU A 41 -15.19 1.60 5.33
CA GLU A 41 -14.56 0.29 5.10
C GLU A 41 -15.02 -0.33 3.78
N GLY A 42 -16.31 -0.24 3.44
CA GLY A 42 -16.81 -0.64 2.12
C GLY A 42 -16.18 0.15 0.98
N ILE A 43 -16.11 1.49 1.10
CA ILE A 43 -15.46 2.34 0.08
C ILE A 43 -13.98 1.99 -0.06
N ALA A 44 -13.26 1.83 1.06
CA ALA A 44 -11.86 1.43 1.02
C ALA A 44 -11.67 0.02 0.45
N TYR A 45 -12.63 -0.89 0.65
CA TYR A 45 -12.61 -2.23 0.07
C TYR A 45 -12.67 -2.18 -1.46
N LEU A 46 -13.43 -1.24 -2.04
CA LEU A 46 -13.46 -1.02 -3.50
C LEU A 46 -12.15 -0.48 -4.10
N GLY A 47 -11.26 0.12 -3.31
CA GLY A 47 -9.96 0.62 -3.79
C GLY A 47 -8.77 -0.23 -3.37
N ARG A 48 -8.97 -1.19 -2.45
CA ARG A 48 -7.88 -1.97 -1.84
C ARG A 48 -8.12 -3.48 -1.84
N GLY A 49 -9.36 -3.92 -2.04
CA GLY A 49 -9.85 -5.30 -1.92
C GLY A 49 -9.54 -6.00 -0.60
N ARG A 50 -9.30 -5.22 0.45
CA ARG A 50 -9.09 -5.71 1.81
C ARG A 50 -9.55 -4.68 2.82
N SER A 51 -9.94 -5.16 4.00
CA SER A 51 -10.27 -4.32 5.14
C SER A 51 -9.05 -3.55 5.63
N PHE A 52 -9.20 -2.25 5.89
CA PHE A 52 -8.17 -1.47 6.58
C PHE A 52 -8.06 -1.79 8.08
N ARG A 53 -9.02 -2.55 8.62
CA ARG A 53 -9.00 -3.09 9.99
C ARG A 53 -8.37 -4.49 10.04
N ASN A 54 -7.80 -4.97 8.94
CA ASN A 54 -7.25 -6.32 8.78
C ASN A 54 -8.25 -7.46 9.05
N ALA A 55 -9.55 -7.20 8.91
CA ALA A 55 -10.59 -8.22 9.01
C ALA A 55 -10.56 -9.15 7.78
N SER A 56 -10.83 -10.44 8.00
CA SER A 56 -10.99 -11.40 6.90
C SER A 56 -12.27 -11.11 6.13
N ALA A 57 -12.40 -11.64 4.91
CA ALA A 57 -13.63 -11.43 4.13
C ALA A 57 -14.88 -12.00 4.84
N SER A 58 -14.76 -13.13 5.55
CA SER A 58 -15.85 -13.71 6.34
C SER A 58 -16.28 -12.81 7.50
N ASP A 59 -15.36 -12.07 8.13
CA ASP A 59 -15.68 -11.13 9.22
C ASP A 59 -16.38 -9.85 8.74
N LEU A 60 -16.46 -9.66 7.42
CA LEU A 60 -17.16 -8.55 6.78
C LEU A 60 -18.58 -8.93 6.35
N VAL A 61 -18.92 -10.21 6.33
CA VAL A 61 -20.27 -10.68 6.02
C VAL A 61 -21.19 -10.31 7.18
N GLN A 62 -22.35 -9.73 6.86
CA GLN A 62 -23.36 -9.43 7.86
C GLN A 62 -23.86 -10.71 8.54
N HIS A 63 -24.17 -10.62 9.83
CA HIS A 63 -24.70 -11.77 10.57
C HIS A 63 -25.98 -12.32 9.92
N GLY A 64 -25.98 -13.62 9.61
CA GLY A 64 -27.10 -14.29 8.94
C GLY A 64 -27.06 -14.26 7.41
N ALA A 65 -26.14 -13.50 6.80
CA ALA A 65 -25.94 -13.49 5.36
C ALA A 65 -24.95 -14.57 4.89
N GLU A 66 -25.07 -14.99 3.62
CA GLU A 66 -24.14 -15.94 3.00
C GLU A 66 -22.91 -15.29 2.35
N GLY A 67 -22.89 -13.95 2.29
CA GLY A 67 -21.89 -13.19 1.55
C GLY A 67 -22.16 -11.69 1.62
N PHE A 68 -21.39 -10.90 0.86
CA PHE A 68 -21.60 -9.47 0.72
C PHE A 68 -21.36 -9.01 -0.72
N LEU A 69 -21.92 -7.86 -1.06
CA LEU A 69 -21.66 -7.17 -2.32
C LEU A 69 -21.30 -5.71 -2.05
N VAL A 70 -20.17 -5.25 -2.56
CA VAL A 70 -19.78 -3.84 -2.56
C VAL A 70 -19.57 -3.40 -4.01
N GLN A 71 -20.17 -2.29 -4.41
CA GLN A 71 -20.08 -1.77 -5.77
C GLN A 71 -19.87 -0.27 -5.76
N GLY A 72 -19.23 0.23 -6.81
CA GLY A 72 -19.11 1.65 -7.07
C GLY A 72 -19.11 1.97 -8.55
N GLU A 73 -19.44 3.20 -8.88
CA GLU A 73 -19.18 3.80 -10.19
C GLU A 73 -18.09 4.85 -10.00
N VAL A 74 -17.05 4.81 -10.81
CA VAL A 74 -15.92 5.75 -10.74
C VAL A 74 -15.74 6.46 -12.07
N HIS A 75 -15.19 7.66 -12.03
CA HIS A 75 -14.77 8.38 -13.23
C HIS A 75 -13.27 8.24 -13.45
N THR A 76 -12.88 7.56 -14.52
CA THR A 76 -11.51 7.34 -14.96
C THR A 76 -11.21 8.15 -16.22
N GLY A 77 -9.95 8.14 -16.68
CA GLY A 77 -9.56 8.81 -17.94
C GLY A 77 -10.27 8.24 -19.18
N SER A 78 -10.76 6.99 -19.11
CA SER A 78 -11.51 6.33 -20.18
C SER A 78 -13.03 6.49 -20.05
N GLY A 79 -13.53 7.19 -19.02
CA GLY A 79 -14.96 7.45 -18.82
C GLY A 79 -15.49 6.92 -17.50
N ARG A 80 -16.76 6.49 -17.49
CA ARG A 80 -17.39 5.89 -16.30
C ARG A 80 -17.15 4.40 -16.30
N GLN A 81 -16.70 3.85 -15.17
CA GLN A 81 -16.51 2.42 -14.99
C GLN A 81 -17.19 1.95 -13.70
N ARG A 82 -17.78 0.76 -13.76
CA ARG A 82 -18.38 0.09 -12.59
C ARG A 82 -17.36 -0.86 -11.98
N VAL A 83 -17.09 -0.69 -10.69
CA VAL A 83 -16.25 -1.62 -9.91
C VAL A 83 -17.11 -2.42 -8.94
N GLY A 84 -16.79 -3.69 -8.77
CA GLY A 84 -17.52 -4.59 -7.90
C GLY A 84 -16.60 -5.53 -7.14
N VAL A 85 -16.95 -5.78 -5.88
CA VAL A 85 -16.36 -6.82 -5.06
C VAL A 85 -17.49 -7.64 -4.43
N ARG A 86 -17.49 -8.94 -4.69
CA ARG A 86 -18.46 -9.87 -4.13
C ARG A 86 -17.74 -10.91 -3.29
N ASN A 87 -18.24 -11.19 -2.10
CA ASN A 87 -17.90 -12.39 -1.37
C ASN A 87 -19.13 -13.29 -1.33
N GLY A 88 -18.97 -14.55 -1.69
CA GLY A 88 -20.04 -15.54 -1.63
C GLY A 88 -19.50 -16.96 -1.63
N ARG A 89 -20.33 -17.95 -1.99
CA ARG A 89 -19.97 -19.39 -1.97
C ARG A 89 -18.73 -19.73 -2.81
N ALA A 90 -18.52 -19.03 -3.93
CA ALA A 90 -17.36 -19.22 -4.81
C ALA A 90 -16.09 -18.49 -4.31
N GLY A 91 -16.17 -17.79 -3.18
CA GLY A 91 -15.08 -16.98 -2.63
C GLY A 91 -15.21 -15.51 -2.99
N LEU A 92 -14.05 -14.84 -3.08
CA LEU A 92 -13.95 -13.41 -3.35
C LEU A 92 -13.79 -13.17 -4.85
N GLU A 93 -14.74 -12.44 -5.43
CA GLU A 93 -14.80 -12.07 -6.84
C GLU A 93 -14.62 -10.56 -6.97
N PHE A 94 -13.88 -10.14 -8.00
CA PHE A 94 -13.69 -8.74 -8.37
C PHE A 94 -14.20 -8.54 -9.78
N SER A 95 -14.80 -7.39 -10.08
CA SER A 95 -15.25 -7.08 -11.43
C SER A 95 -15.11 -5.61 -11.79
N ILE A 96 -14.89 -5.36 -13.09
CA ILE A 96 -14.85 -4.06 -13.73
C ILE A 96 -15.79 -4.13 -14.94
N ASP A 97 -16.82 -3.29 -14.95
CA ASP A 97 -17.89 -3.29 -15.95
C ASP A 97 -18.60 -4.64 -16.12
N GLY A 98 -18.48 -5.51 -15.11
CA GLY A 98 -19.03 -6.87 -15.11
C GLY A 98 -18.00 -7.94 -15.52
N ASP A 99 -16.82 -7.56 -15.99
CA ASP A 99 -15.73 -8.49 -16.32
C ASP A 99 -14.84 -8.73 -15.10
N GLY A 100 -14.54 -10.00 -14.80
CA GLY A 100 -13.66 -10.40 -13.69
C GLY A 100 -12.17 -10.46 -14.05
N GLN A 101 -11.80 -10.14 -15.30
CA GLN A 101 -10.42 -10.13 -15.74
C GLN A 101 -9.57 -9.08 -15.01
N GLY A 102 -8.32 -9.43 -14.69
CA GLY A 102 -7.37 -8.54 -13.99
C GLY A 102 -7.41 -8.58 -12.46
N GLY A 103 -8.48 -9.12 -11.88
CA GLY A 103 -8.62 -9.37 -10.43
C GLY A 103 -8.42 -8.11 -9.57
N LEU A 104 -7.90 -8.31 -8.36
CA LEU A 104 -7.67 -7.21 -7.39
C LEU A 104 -6.83 -6.05 -7.96
N SER A 105 -5.80 -6.37 -8.75
CA SER A 105 -4.88 -5.35 -9.26
C SER A 105 -5.57 -4.32 -10.16
N ALA A 106 -6.50 -4.76 -11.00
CA ALA A 106 -7.22 -3.86 -11.89
C ALA A 106 -8.17 -2.93 -11.12
N LEU A 107 -8.74 -3.42 -10.02
CA LEU A 107 -9.61 -2.61 -9.15
C LEU A 107 -8.83 -1.55 -8.36
N VAL A 108 -7.63 -1.90 -7.85
CA VAL A 108 -6.75 -0.95 -7.15
C VAL A 108 -6.29 0.16 -8.10
N ASP A 109 -6.02 -0.17 -9.37
CA ASP A 109 -5.62 0.79 -10.40
C ASP A 109 -6.74 1.78 -10.74
N ILE A 110 -7.99 1.31 -10.81
CA ILE A 110 -9.16 2.14 -11.15
C ILE A 110 -9.56 3.10 -10.04
N LEU A 111 -9.39 2.72 -8.78
CA LEU A 111 -9.74 3.57 -7.63
C LEU A 111 -8.53 3.77 -6.71
N PRO A 112 -7.58 4.66 -7.09
CA PRO A 112 -6.49 5.07 -6.22
C PRO A 112 -7.05 5.72 -4.95
N LEU A 113 -6.95 5.03 -3.81
CA LEU A 113 -7.54 5.47 -2.56
C LEU A 113 -6.55 5.46 -1.41
N GLN A 114 -6.45 6.62 -0.76
CA GLN A 114 -5.76 6.79 0.52
C GLN A 114 -6.74 6.87 1.69
N LEU A 115 -6.26 6.44 2.85
CA LEU A 115 -7.03 6.40 4.09
C LEU A 115 -6.22 7.06 5.19
N ILE A 116 -6.87 7.95 5.92
CA ILE A 116 -6.37 8.49 7.19
C ILE A 116 -7.24 7.88 8.28
N ASP A 117 -6.70 6.92 9.00
CA ASP A 117 -7.35 6.25 10.12
C ASP A 117 -6.65 6.60 11.46
N PRO A 118 -7.20 6.21 12.62
CA PRO A 118 -6.60 6.54 13.92
C PRO A 118 -5.15 6.07 14.10
N GLU A 119 -4.77 4.98 13.43
CA GLU A 119 -3.44 4.38 13.44
C GLU A 119 -2.49 4.95 12.38
N VAL A 120 -2.91 5.98 11.63
CA VAL A 120 -2.08 6.61 10.57
C VAL A 120 -0.69 7.02 11.05
N HIS A 121 -0.56 7.42 12.33
CA HIS A 121 0.71 7.77 12.96
C HIS A 121 1.77 6.65 12.94
N GLN A 122 1.37 5.38 12.75
CA GLN A 122 2.28 4.24 12.57
C GLN A 122 3.13 4.36 11.31
N LEU A 123 2.69 5.12 10.30
CA LEU A 123 3.51 5.46 9.14
C LEU A 123 4.82 6.14 9.56
N VAL A 124 4.78 6.96 10.62
CA VAL A 124 5.93 7.69 11.15
C VAL A 124 6.64 6.89 12.25
N ALA A 125 5.90 6.49 13.28
CA ALA A 125 6.46 5.88 14.50
C ALA A 125 6.74 4.38 14.35
N GLY A 126 6.03 3.71 13.46
CA GLY A 126 5.99 2.26 13.37
C GLY A 126 7.19 1.63 12.65
N ALA A 127 7.01 0.34 12.35
CA ALA A 127 7.99 -0.47 11.66
C ALA A 127 8.25 0.05 10.24
N PRO A 128 9.45 -0.20 9.67
CA PRO A 128 9.74 0.10 8.26
C PRO A 128 8.75 -0.48 7.25
N GLU A 129 7.98 -1.50 7.64
CA GLU A 129 6.94 -2.08 6.79
C GLU A 129 5.84 -1.09 6.41
N GLU A 130 5.41 -0.22 7.32
CA GLU A 130 4.38 0.78 7.02
C GLU A 130 4.85 1.75 5.93
N ARG A 131 6.11 2.19 6.03
CA ARG A 131 6.72 3.09 5.05
C ARG A 131 7.02 2.40 3.72
N ARG A 132 7.36 1.11 3.74
CA ARG A 132 7.45 0.31 2.50
C ARG A 132 6.10 0.15 1.82
N ARG A 133 5.04 -0.14 2.55
CA ARG A 133 3.67 -0.23 2.00
C ARG A 133 3.22 1.09 1.39
N PHE A 134 3.53 2.21 2.06
CA PHE A 134 3.30 3.56 1.55
C PHE A 134 4.06 3.82 0.24
N LEU A 135 5.37 3.51 0.21
CA LEU A 135 6.19 3.65 -1.00
C LEU A 135 5.72 2.72 -2.13
N GLU A 136 5.34 1.48 -1.81
CA GLU A 136 4.80 0.52 -2.77
C GLU A 136 3.50 1.02 -3.40
N TRP A 137 2.64 1.67 -2.61
CA TRP A 137 1.41 2.29 -3.12
C TRP A 137 1.72 3.41 -4.10
N MET A 138 2.63 4.34 -3.77
CA MET A 138 3.02 5.42 -4.70
C MET A 138 3.65 4.83 -5.96
N THR A 139 4.56 3.87 -5.80
CA THR A 139 5.27 3.26 -6.95
C THR A 139 4.32 2.52 -7.86
N PHE A 140 3.32 1.82 -7.32
CA PHE A 140 2.32 1.13 -8.11
C PHE A 140 1.51 2.06 -9.00
N HIS A 141 1.10 3.23 -8.51
CA HIS A 141 0.25 4.15 -9.28
C HIS A 141 1.04 5.05 -10.23
N VAL A 142 2.32 5.33 -9.96
CA VAL A 142 3.16 6.19 -10.81
C VAL A 142 3.89 5.38 -11.88
N GLU A 143 4.45 4.21 -11.54
CA GLU A 143 5.30 3.43 -12.43
C GLU A 143 4.51 2.33 -13.16
N GLN A 144 4.25 2.58 -14.44
CA GLN A 144 3.59 1.62 -15.33
C GLN A 144 4.33 0.28 -15.35
N GLY A 145 3.61 -0.83 -15.13
CA GLY A 145 4.19 -2.17 -15.10
C GLY A 145 4.95 -2.53 -13.81
N TYR A 146 4.97 -1.66 -12.79
CA TYR A 146 5.63 -1.95 -11.51
C TYR A 146 5.07 -3.22 -10.86
N LEU A 147 3.78 -3.52 -11.03
CA LEU A 147 3.14 -4.72 -10.49
C LEU A 147 3.85 -6.01 -10.93
N ASP A 148 4.22 -6.12 -12.20
CA ASP A 148 4.88 -7.31 -12.73
C ASP A 148 6.33 -7.42 -12.26
N VAL A 149 7.01 -6.29 -12.14
CA VAL A 149 8.34 -6.22 -11.51
C VAL A 149 8.25 -6.70 -10.05
N TRP A 150 7.29 -6.18 -9.29
CA TRP A 150 7.06 -6.52 -7.90
C TRP A 150 6.69 -7.99 -7.69
N ARG A 151 5.79 -8.54 -8.53
CA ARG A 151 5.42 -9.97 -8.50
C ARG A 151 6.62 -10.87 -8.77
N ARG A 152 7.43 -10.54 -9.78
CA ARG A 152 8.67 -11.28 -10.09
C ARG A 152 9.66 -11.23 -8.92
N PHE A 153 9.85 -10.06 -8.33
CA PHE A 153 10.69 -9.90 -7.13
C PHE A 153 10.19 -10.73 -5.95
N ARG A 154 8.91 -10.64 -5.58
CA ARG A 154 8.34 -11.42 -4.48
C ARG A 154 8.47 -12.92 -4.70
N ARG A 155 8.32 -13.39 -5.94
CA ARG A 155 8.55 -14.79 -6.30
C ARG A 155 10.01 -15.19 -6.11
N ALA A 156 10.96 -14.40 -6.63
CA ALA A 156 12.39 -14.65 -6.46
C ALA A 156 12.79 -14.69 -4.98
N LEU A 157 12.36 -13.71 -4.18
CA LEU A 157 12.60 -13.66 -2.74
C LEU A 157 12.02 -14.88 -2.02
N LYS A 158 10.77 -15.28 -2.35
CA LYS A 158 10.12 -16.45 -1.75
C LYS A 158 10.92 -17.73 -2.04
N GLN A 159 11.34 -17.92 -3.29
CA GLN A 159 12.08 -19.11 -3.71
C GLN A 159 13.49 -19.14 -3.14
N ARG A 160 14.19 -18.00 -3.11
CA ARG A 160 15.47 -17.86 -2.42
C ARG A 160 15.36 -18.21 -0.94
N ASN A 161 14.38 -17.66 -0.24
CA ASN A 161 14.14 -17.98 1.18
C ASN A 161 13.79 -19.45 1.42
N ALA A 162 13.09 -20.10 0.47
CA ALA A 162 12.84 -21.54 0.53
C ALA A 162 14.15 -22.33 0.37
N SER A 163 15.00 -21.96 -0.59
CA SER A 163 16.32 -22.57 -0.79
C SER A 163 17.23 -22.41 0.43
N LEU A 164 17.24 -21.24 1.08
CA LEU A 164 17.97 -21.00 2.33
C LEU A 164 17.56 -22.00 3.42
N ARG A 165 16.25 -22.17 3.64
CA ARG A 165 15.71 -23.11 4.64
C ARG A 165 15.98 -24.58 4.31
N SER A 166 16.19 -24.93 3.04
CA SER A 166 16.54 -26.29 2.61
C SER A 166 18.05 -26.51 2.48
N GLY A 167 18.88 -25.73 3.18
CA GLY A 167 20.34 -25.91 3.20
C GLY A 167 21.07 -25.35 1.96
N GLY A 168 20.44 -24.44 1.22
CA GLY A 168 21.07 -23.69 0.12
C GLY A 168 21.15 -24.41 -1.22
N LYS A 169 20.49 -25.57 -1.37
CA LYS A 169 20.39 -26.30 -2.65
C LYS A 169 19.67 -25.41 -3.66
N ALA A 170 20.39 -24.91 -4.68
CA ALA A 170 19.94 -23.95 -5.70
C ALA A 170 19.93 -22.44 -5.33
N LEU A 171 20.76 -21.99 -4.37
CA LEU A 171 20.87 -20.54 -4.10
C LEU A 171 21.33 -19.73 -5.31
N ASP A 172 22.34 -20.21 -6.05
CA ASP A 172 22.99 -19.42 -7.09
C ASP A 172 22.04 -19.10 -8.26
N SER A 173 21.11 -20.02 -8.59
CA SER A 173 20.11 -19.80 -9.64
C SER A 173 19.08 -18.75 -9.22
N TRP A 174 18.70 -18.72 -7.94
CA TRP A 174 17.79 -17.72 -7.39
C TRP A 174 18.47 -16.38 -7.09
N ASP A 175 19.76 -16.37 -6.76
CA ASP A 175 20.53 -15.15 -6.51
C ASP A 175 20.52 -14.24 -7.75
N ARG A 176 20.79 -14.79 -8.95
CA ARG A 176 20.73 -14.01 -10.19
C ARG A 176 19.35 -13.37 -10.41
N LYS A 177 18.27 -14.15 -10.25
CA LYS A 177 16.92 -13.62 -10.48
C LYS A 177 16.50 -12.64 -9.39
N PHE A 178 16.92 -12.88 -8.16
CA PHE A 178 16.71 -11.98 -7.03
C PHE A 178 17.37 -10.62 -7.28
N VAL A 179 18.65 -10.60 -7.67
CA VAL A 179 19.39 -9.36 -7.97
C VAL A 179 18.73 -8.57 -9.11
N GLU A 180 18.46 -9.23 -10.23
CA GLU A 180 17.82 -8.60 -11.40
C GLU A 180 16.51 -7.91 -11.01
N THR A 181 15.64 -8.63 -10.30
CA THR A 181 14.32 -8.10 -9.91
C THR A 181 14.40 -7.11 -8.76
N ALA A 182 15.36 -7.24 -7.85
CA ALA A 182 15.60 -6.30 -6.76
C ALA A 182 16.05 -4.93 -7.28
N LEU A 183 16.98 -4.90 -8.23
CA LEU A 183 17.45 -3.67 -8.87
C LEU A 183 16.32 -2.99 -9.65
N ALA A 184 15.47 -3.76 -10.33
CA ALA A 184 14.32 -3.21 -11.03
C ALA A 184 13.28 -2.56 -10.08
N VAL A 185 13.02 -3.18 -8.91
CA VAL A 185 12.15 -2.59 -7.88
C VAL A 185 12.74 -1.30 -7.33
N ASP A 186 14.03 -1.29 -7.02
CA ASP A 186 14.72 -0.11 -6.48
C ASP A 186 14.79 1.04 -7.49
N ALA A 187 15.07 0.75 -8.75
CA ALA A 187 15.06 1.75 -9.82
C ALA A 187 13.69 2.42 -9.97
N ALA A 188 12.60 1.64 -9.95
CA ALA A 188 11.24 2.19 -9.98
C ALA A 188 10.94 3.07 -8.77
N ARG A 189 11.31 2.62 -7.56
CA ARG A 189 11.14 3.42 -6.34
C ARG A 189 11.93 4.72 -6.38
N LYS A 190 13.17 4.70 -6.87
CA LYS A 190 14.02 5.89 -7.01
C LYS A 190 13.43 6.91 -7.98
N ARG A 191 12.89 6.47 -9.12
CA ARG A 191 12.23 7.38 -10.08
C ARG A 191 11.05 8.12 -9.45
N VAL A 192 10.19 7.40 -8.73
CA VAL A 192 9.05 7.99 -8.03
C VAL A 192 9.51 8.94 -6.92
N LEU A 193 10.53 8.56 -6.16
CA LEU A 193 11.05 9.36 -5.06
C LEU A 193 11.82 10.60 -5.52
N LEU A 194 12.35 10.62 -6.74
CA LEU A 194 13.03 11.79 -7.32
C LEU A 194 12.11 13.01 -7.36
N GLY A 195 10.87 12.83 -7.84
CA GLY A 195 9.82 13.86 -7.80
C GLY A 195 9.02 13.87 -6.50
N GLY A 196 8.86 12.72 -5.86
CA GLY A 196 8.00 12.58 -4.68
C GLY A 196 8.57 13.18 -3.39
N ILE A 197 9.88 13.08 -3.15
CA ILE A 197 10.48 13.59 -1.91
C ILE A 197 10.25 15.10 -1.73
N PRO A 198 10.47 15.97 -2.74
CA PRO A 198 10.16 17.40 -2.62
C PRO A 198 8.69 17.70 -2.30
N VAL A 199 7.76 16.99 -2.93
CA VAL A 199 6.30 17.16 -2.69
C VAL A 199 5.94 16.73 -1.26
N LEU A 200 6.44 15.59 -0.82
CA LEU A 200 6.23 15.10 0.54
C LEU A 200 6.82 16.05 1.59
N GLY A 201 8.05 16.53 1.37
CA GLY A 201 8.75 17.46 2.27
C GLY A 201 8.03 18.80 2.40
N SER A 202 7.68 19.42 1.27
CA SER A 202 6.95 20.71 1.25
C SER A 202 5.56 20.60 1.90
N THR A 203 4.82 19.53 1.63
CA THR A 203 3.50 19.28 2.24
C THR A 203 3.62 19.10 3.75
N ALA A 204 4.60 18.31 4.19
CA ALA A 204 4.86 18.08 5.60
C ALA A 204 5.34 19.34 6.31
N GLY A 205 6.23 20.11 5.71
CA GLY A 205 6.73 21.35 6.30
C GLY A 205 5.66 22.42 6.43
N THR A 206 4.74 22.52 5.47
CA THR A 206 3.58 23.43 5.55
C THR A 206 2.66 23.07 6.72
N LEU A 207 2.35 21.79 6.90
CA LEU A 207 1.44 21.30 7.94
C LEU A 207 2.07 21.31 9.34
N LEU A 208 3.38 21.09 9.43
CA LEU A 208 4.10 21.00 10.70
C LEU A 208 4.70 22.34 11.15
N GLY A 209 4.98 23.25 10.21
CA GLY A 209 5.73 24.48 10.46
C GLY A 209 7.23 24.25 10.73
N ALA A 210 7.82 23.22 10.12
CA ALA A 210 9.22 22.81 10.32
C ALA A 210 9.83 22.27 9.02
N ASP A 211 11.16 22.17 8.91
CA ASP A 211 11.76 21.54 7.73
C ASP A 211 11.63 20.01 7.83
N VAL A 212 11.10 19.38 6.78
CA VAL A 212 10.85 17.93 6.75
C VAL A 212 11.48 17.33 5.51
N THR A 213 12.44 16.43 5.72
CA THR A 213 13.14 15.73 4.63
C THR A 213 12.98 14.23 4.75
N PHE A 214 13.06 13.56 3.60
CA PHE A 214 12.96 12.11 3.48
C PHE A 214 14.23 11.54 2.86
N GLU A 215 14.70 10.43 3.41
CA GLU A 215 15.89 9.72 2.95
C GLU A 215 15.53 8.27 2.63
N TYR A 216 15.73 7.88 1.38
CA TYR A 216 15.50 6.50 0.96
C TYR A 216 16.70 5.62 1.25
N LYS A 217 16.46 4.54 2.01
CA LYS A 217 17.40 3.44 2.22
C LYS A 217 16.92 2.24 1.43
N GLN A 218 17.66 1.85 0.39
CA GLN A 218 17.31 0.73 -0.50
C GLN A 218 17.28 -0.65 0.18
N GLY A 219 17.86 -0.77 1.38
CA GLY A 219 17.92 -2.04 2.13
C GLY A 219 19.22 -2.83 1.93
N TRP A 220 20.20 -2.19 1.28
CA TRP A 220 21.60 -2.63 1.16
C TRP A 220 22.50 -1.41 1.04
N SER A 221 23.82 -1.57 1.22
CA SER A 221 24.75 -0.45 1.09
C SER A 221 24.83 0.03 -0.35
N VAL A 222 25.06 1.32 -0.56
CA VAL A 222 25.34 1.91 -1.89
C VAL A 222 26.79 1.71 -2.30
N ASP A 223 27.67 1.35 -1.37
CA ASP A 223 29.13 1.32 -1.56
C ASP A 223 29.65 0.06 -2.27
N ALA A 224 28.79 -0.95 -2.49
CA ALA A 224 29.16 -2.23 -3.08
C ALA A 224 28.03 -2.79 -3.94
N ASP A 225 28.39 -3.68 -4.87
CA ASP A 225 27.40 -4.35 -5.72
C ASP A 225 26.48 -5.27 -4.90
N LEU A 226 25.21 -5.37 -5.31
CA LEU A 226 24.22 -6.19 -4.60
C LEU A 226 24.61 -7.68 -4.60
N VAL A 227 25.27 -8.17 -5.65
CA VAL A 227 25.76 -9.55 -5.75
C VAL A 227 26.81 -9.82 -4.67
N GLU A 228 27.79 -8.93 -4.54
CA GLU A 228 28.88 -9.06 -3.55
C GLU A 228 28.34 -9.02 -2.12
N GLN A 229 27.38 -8.13 -1.86
CA GLN A 229 26.73 -8.05 -0.55
C GLN A 229 25.90 -9.30 -0.23
N LEU A 230 25.21 -9.88 -1.21
CA LEU A 230 24.45 -11.13 -1.04
C LEU A 230 25.38 -12.33 -0.78
N GLN A 231 26.51 -12.41 -1.49
CA GLN A 231 27.52 -13.44 -1.25
C GLN A 231 28.11 -13.32 0.16
N SER A 232 28.46 -12.10 0.56
CA SER A 232 28.99 -11.81 1.91
C SER A 232 27.98 -12.13 3.02
N ALA A 233 26.68 -11.97 2.76
CA ALA A 233 25.61 -12.30 3.71
C ALA A 233 25.19 -13.78 3.70
N ARG A 234 25.67 -14.59 2.76
CA ARG A 234 25.17 -15.95 2.48
C ARG A 234 25.14 -16.84 3.71
N GLN A 235 26.21 -16.89 4.50
CA GLN A 235 26.27 -17.75 5.68
C GLN A 235 25.27 -17.33 6.75
N ARG A 236 25.09 -16.02 6.95
CA ARG A 236 24.10 -15.46 7.89
C ARG A 236 22.67 -15.75 7.42
N ASP A 237 22.43 -15.60 6.12
CA ASP A 237 21.14 -15.89 5.50
C ASP A 237 20.78 -17.38 5.59
N LEU A 238 21.76 -18.28 5.43
CA LEU A 238 21.58 -19.72 5.59
C LEU A 238 21.15 -20.08 7.02
N VAL A 239 21.82 -19.50 8.02
CA VAL A 239 21.47 -19.73 9.44
C VAL A 239 20.07 -19.19 9.76
N SER A 240 19.73 -18.00 9.27
CA SER A 240 18.42 -17.39 9.57
C SER A 240 17.26 -17.93 8.72
N GLY A 241 17.55 -18.65 7.63
CA GLY A 241 16.55 -19.09 6.66
C GLY A 241 15.84 -17.94 5.92
N THR A 242 16.40 -16.73 5.95
CA THR A 242 15.82 -15.53 5.34
C THR A 242 16.87 -14.64 4.68
N THR A 243 16.46 -13.94 3.62
CA THR A 243 17.30 -12.97 2.93
C THR A 243 17.41 -11.68 3.73
N SER A 244 18.63 -11.30 4.13
CA SER A 244 18.87 -10.11 4.97
C SER A 244 19.07 -8.81 4.20
N ILE A 245 19.24 -8.87 2.86
CA ILE A 245 19.61 -7.73 2.01
C ILE A 245 18.67 -7.62 0.80
N GLY A 246 18.20 -6.41 0.48
CA GLY A 246 17.37 -6.14 -0.70
C GLY A 246 16.19 -5.21 -0.44
N PRO A 247 15.34 -4.92 -1.45
CA PRO A 247 14.32 -3.88 -1.36
C PRO A 247 13.16 -4.23 -0.39
N HIS A 248 13.01 -5.49 0.02
CA HIS A 248 12.13 -5.89 1.12
C HIS A 248 12.62 -5.43 2.50
N ARG A 249 13.89 -5.01 2.60
CA ARG A 249 14.51 -4.40 3.79
C ARG A 249 14.63 -2.88 3.69
N ALA A 250 14.16 -2.29 2.59
CA ALA A 250 14.19 -0.86 2.39
C ALA A 250 13.42 -0.08 3.47
N ASP A 251 13.75 1.19 3.61
CA ASP A 251 13.08 2.12 4.51
C ASP A 251 13.07 3.53 3.92
N LEU A 252 12.01 4.30 4.17
CA LEU A 252 11.95 5.73 3.86
C LEU A 252 12.10 6.47 5.19
N ARG A 253 13.30 6.91 5.52
CA ARG A 253 13.56 7.61 6.78
C ARG A 253 13.10 9.06 6.67
N LEU A 254 12.64 9.61 7.78
CA LEU A 254 12.16 10.98 7.85
C LEU A 254 12.97 11.75 8.90
N ARG A 255 13.27 13.02 8.59
CA ARG A 255 14.00 13.95 9.47
C ARG A 255 13.20 15.23 9.58
N VAL A 256 13.18 15.81 10.77
CA VAL A 256 12.52 17.08 11.09
C VAL A 256 13.58 17.99 11.71
N ASP A 257 13.79 19.18 11.15
CA ASP A 257 14.82 20.14 11.58
C ASP A 257 16.20 19.48 11.77
N GLU A 258 16.64 18.73 10.75
CA GLU A 258 17.87 17.91 10.71
C GLU A 258 17.95 16.74 11.72
N ARG A 259 17.03 16.64 12.68
CA ARG A 259 16.98 15.59 13.70
C ARG A 259 16.14 14.39 13.21
N VAL A 260 16.54 13.17 13.59
CA VAL A 260 15.77 11.96 13.26
C VAL A 260 14.48 11.95 14.09
N ALA A 261 13.33 12.13 13.45
CA ALA A 261 12.09 12.44 14.16
C ALA A 261 11.58 11.31 15.07
N LYS A 262 12.04 10.05 14.87
CA LYS A 262 11.61 8.88 15.66
C LYS A 262 11.76 9.02 17.18
N ARG A 263 12.58 9.96 17.68
CA ARG A 263 12.78 10.17 19.13
C ARG A 263 12.34 11.54 19.64
N LEU A 264 11.81 12.42 18.80
CA LEU A 264 11.66 13.84 19.15
C LEU A 264 10.31 14.48 18.79
N VAL A 265 9.40 13.78 18.08
CA VAL A 265 8.08 14.34 17.76
C VAL A 265 6.98 13.77 18.66
N SER A 266 6.12 14.67 19.16
CA SER A 266 4.95 14.30 19.96
C SER A 266 3.98 13.43 19.16
N ARG A 267 3.08 12.70 19.83
CA ARG A 267 2.05 11.88 19.15
C ARG A 267 1.15 12.72 18.22
N GLY A 268 0.92 13.99 18.55
CA GLY A 268 0.19 14.93 17.69
C GLY A 268 0.97 15.26 16.41
N GLN A 269 2.26 15.57 16.54
CA GLN A 269 3.14 15.83 15.40
C GLN A 269 3.31 14.59 14.51
N GLN A 270 3.37 13.38 15.09
CA GLN A 270 3.39 12.13 14.31
C GLN A 270 2.12 11.96 13.47
N LYS A 271 0.94 12.30 14.01
CA LYS A 271 -0.32 12.26 13.25
C LYS A 271 -0.30 13.29 12.12
N LEU A 272 0.11 14.53 12.40
CA LEU A 272 0.20 15.58 11.37
C LEU A 272 1.16 15.19 10.24
N LEU A 273 2.35 14.68 10.59
CA LEU A 273 3.33 14.18 9.62
C LEU A 273 2.79 13.01 8.80
N ALA A 274 2.08 12.07 9.42
CA ALA A 274 1.52 10.95 8.68
C ALA A 274 0.40 11.41 7.74
N CYS A 275 -0.47 12.32 8.19
CA CYS A 275 -1.48 12.96 7.34
C CYS A 275 -0.84 13.71 6.17
N SER A 276 0.24 14.47 6.42
CA SER A 276 0.93 15.21 5.37
C SER A 276 1.61 14.29 4.35
N MET A 277 2.19 13.18 4.80
CA MET A 277 2.71 12.14 3.90
C MET A 277 1.60 11.55 3.03
N VAL A 278 0.44 11.24 3.60
CA VAL A 278 -0.71 10.73 2.85
C VAL A 278 -1.19 11.76 1.83
N LEU A 279 -1.37 13.02 2.22
CA LEU A 279 -1.79 14.09 1.31
C LEU A 279 -0.78 14.35 0.20
N GLY A 280 0.51 14.43 0.53
CA GLY A 280 1.58 14.59 -0.45
C GLY A 280 1.66 13.41 -1.42
N SER A 281 1.43 12.18 -0.96
CA SER A 281 1.40 11.00 -1.84
C SER A 281 0.27 11.05 -2.87
N VAL A 282 -0.88 11.64 -2.51
CA VAL A 282 -1.99 11.82 -3.45
C VAL A 282 -1.61 12.82 -4.54
N ALA A 283 -0.89 13.89 -4.19
CA ALA A 283 -0.36 14.84 -5.18
C ALA A 283 0.65 14.17 -6.12
N VAL A 284 1.61 13.40 -5.58
CA VAL A 284 2.61 12.66 -6.37
C VAL A 284 1.98 11.67 -7.36
N VAL A 285 0.82 11.08 -7.02
CA VAL A 285 0.11 10.15 -7.91
C VAL A 285 -0.80 10.87 -8.91
N ALA A 286 -1.16 12.13 -8.64
CA ALA A 286 -2.00 12.93 -9.52
C ALA A 286 -1.22 13.68 -10.61
N ASP A 287 0.09 13.90 -10.39
CA ASP A 287 1.04 14.46 -11.36
C ASP A 287 1.40 13.47 -12.47
#